data_AF-A0A359C6S2-F1
#
_entry.id   AF-A0A359C6S2-F1
#
_cell.length_a   1.000
_cell.length_b   1.000
_cell.length_c   1.000
_cell.angle_alpha   90.00
_cell.angle_beta   90.00
_cell.angle_gamma   90.00
#
_symmetry.space_group_name_H-M   'P 1'
#
loop_
_entity.id
_entity.type
_entity.pdbx_description
1 polymer ?
#
loop_
_entity_poly.entity_id
_entity_poly.type
_entity_poly.pdbx_seq_one_letter_code
_entity_poly.pdbx_strand_id
1 'polypeptide(L)' 'MILDGKCPTGPIEKTWDKHRFDMKLVNPANKRKYKILVVGTGLAGASAAASLGELGYNVEAFCYQDSP' A
#
# COMPACT_ATOMS: atom_id res chain seq x y z
N MET A 1 -15.01 13.51 -18.89
CA MET A 1 -13.74 13.35 -18.15
C MET A 1 -13.16 12.01 -18.55
N ILE A 2 -11.93 11.96 -19.08
CA ILE A 2 -11.27 10.69 -19.41
C ILE A 2 -10.57 10.20 -18.14
N LEU A 3 -10.93 9.02 -17.66
CA LEU A 3 -10.27 8.39 -16.53
C LEU A 3 -8.99 7.71 -17.05
N ASP A 4 -7.84 8.12 -16.53
CA ASP A 4 -6.56 7.45 -16.77
C ASP A 4 -6.26 6.53 -15.57
N GLY A 5 -6.42 5.22 -15.78
CA GLY A 5 -6.18 4.21 -14.75
C GLY A 5 -4.70 3.91 -14.50
N LYS A 6 -3.78 4.45 -15.31
CA LYS A 6 -2.33 4.20 -15.24
C LYS A 6 -1.97 2.71 -15.12
N CYS A 7 -2.78 1.85 -15.75
CA CYS A 7 -2.54 0.42 -15.73
C CYS A 7 -1.22 0.10 -16.44
N PRO A 8 -0.47 -0.90 -15.94
CA PRO A 8 0.70 -1.41 -16.64
C PRO A 8 0.37 -1.82 -18.07
N THR A 9 1.27 -1.51 -19.00
CA THR A 9 1.10 -1.82 -20.44
C THR A 9 1.87 -3.07 -20.83
N GLY A 10 1.62 -3.59 -22.05
CA GLY A 10 2.30 -4.77 -22.60
C GLY A 10 1.51 -6.06 -22.42
N PRO A 11 2.11 -7.23 -22.71
CA PRO A 11 1.43 -8.51 -22.65
C PRO A 11 0.88 -8.81 -21.25
N ILE A 12 -0.41 -9.14 -21.17
CA ILE A 12 -1.17 -9.24 -19.91
C ILE A 12 -0.57 -10.27 -18.95
N GLU A 13 -0.02 -11.35 -19.49
CA GLU A 13 0.60 -12.45 -18.76
C GLU A 13 1.91 -12.05 -18.06
N LYS A 14 2.52 -10.92 -18.45
CA LYS A 14 3.79 -10.41 -17.88
C LYS A 14 3.67 -9.02 -17.26
N THR A 15 2.56 -8.32 -17.52
CA THR A 15 2.48 -6.87 -17.30
C THR A 15 2.65 -6.49 -15.83
N TRP A 16 2.03 -7.23 -14.91
CA TRP A 16 2.09 -6.95 -13.47
C TRP A 16 3.42 -7.35 -12.84
N ASP A 17 3.98 -8.49 -13.25
CA ASP A 17 5.29 -8.93 -12.75
C ASP A 17 6.38 -7.97 -13.17
N LYS A 18 6.38 -7.55 -14.44
CA LYS A 18 7.31 -6.54 -14.93
C LYS A 18 7.13 -5.22 -14.20
N HIS A 19 5.89 -4.75 -14.06
CA HIS A 19 5.61 -3.49 -13.37
C HIS A 19 6.14 -3.50 -11.94
N ARG A 20 5.87 -4.58 -11.18
CA ARG A 20 6.36 -4.75 -9.80
C ARG A 20 7.89 -4.79 -9.74
N PHE A 21 8.54 -5.47 -10.68
CA PHE A 21 10.01 -5.54 -10.73
C PHE A 21 10.65 -4.17 -11.00
N ASP A 22 10.02 -3.38 -11.86
CA ASP A 22 10.51 -2.04 -12.25
C ASP A 22 10.20 -0.94 -11.20
N MET A 23 9.44 -1.25 -10.13
CA MET A 23 9.10 -0.27 -9.09
C MET A 23 10.32 0.15 -8.27
N LYS A 24 10.38 1.43 -7.93
CA LYS A 24 11.38 1.96 -7.00
C LYS A 24 11.11 1.44 -5.59
N LEU A 25 12.10 0.76 -5.01
CA LEU A 25 12.02 0.26 -3.65
C LEU A 25 12.34 1.35 -2.62
N VAL A 26 11.67 1.28 -1.46
CA VAL A 26 11.98 2.13 -0.32
C VAL A 26 13.13 1.52 0.47
N ASN A 27 14.26 2.24 0.54
CA ASN A 27 15.38 1.86 1.39
C ASN A 27 14.93 1.79 2.88
N PRO A 28 15.30 0.75 3.65
CA PRO A 28 15.06 0.65 5.09
C PRO A 28 15.28 1.94 5.90
N ALA A 29 16.37 2.66 5.64
CA ALA A 29 16.70 3.91 6.35
C ALA A 29 15.69 5.05 6.10
N ASN A 30 14.92 4.96 5.01
CA ASN A 30 13.94 5.97 4.62
C ASN A 30 12.51 5.63 5.07
N LYS A 31 12.23 4.43 5.62
CA LYS A 31 10.86 4.01 5.96
C LYS A 31 10.15 4.97 6.91
N ARG A 32 10.86 5.48 7.92
CA ARG A 32 10.33 6.46 8.89
C ARG A 32 9.96 7.82 8.29
N LYS A 33 10.43 8.13 7.08
CA LYS A 33 10.06 9.36 6.35
C LYS A 33 8.65 9.27 5.77
N TYR A 34 8.11 8.07 5.62
CA TYR A 34 6.79 7.83 5.06
C TYR A 34 5.79 7.59 6.17
N LYS A 35 4.66 8.30 6.08
CA LYS A 35 3.48 8.06 6.90
C LYS A 35 2.47 7.27 6.07
N ILE A 36 1.99 6.17 6.61
CA ILE A 36 1.00 5.29 5.96
C ILE A 36 -0.31 5.43 6.73
N LEU A 37 -1.36 5.82 6.02
CA LEU A 37 -2.71 5.87 6.56
C LEU A 37 -3.43 4.60 6.13
N VAL A 38 -3.85 3.78 7.10
CA VAL A 38 -4.64 2.57 6.85
C VAL A 38 -6.07 2.88 7.22
N VAL A 39 -6.97 2.98 6.24
CA VAL A 39 -8.39 3.24 6.47
C VAL A 39 -9.17 1.93 6.40
N GLY A 40 -9.78 1.55 7.51
CA GLY A 40 -10.44 0.28 7.74
C GLY A 40 -9.55 -0.73 8.47
N THR A 41 -9.99 -1.21 9.63
CA THR A 41 -9.25 -2.18 10.47
C THR A 41 -9.90 -3.56 10.49
N GLY A 42 -10.44 -4.00 9.36
CA GLY A 42 -10.80 -5.40 9.15
C GLY A 42 -9.56 -6.29 9.05
N LEU A 43 -9.74 -7.58 8.71
CA LEU A 43 -8.63 -8.55 8.64
C LEU A 43 -7.43 -8.04 7.82
N ALA A 44 -7.68 -7.57 6.59
CA ALA A 44 -6.62 -7.07 5.73
C ALA A 44 -5.96 -5.79 6.27
N GLY A 45 -6.76 -4.85 6.76
CA GLY A 45 -6.27 -3.56 7.25
C GLY A 45 -5.43 -3.69 8.52
N ALA A 46 -5.90 -4.51 9.47
CA ALA A 46 -5.16 -4.78 10.71
C ALA A 46 -3.82 -5.49 10.41
N SER A 47 -3.83 -6.52 9.56
CA SER A 47 -2.59 -7.21 9.16
C SER A 47 -1.61 -6.28 8.43
N ALA A 48 -2.11 -5.45 7.50
CA ALA A 48 -1.26 -4.49 6.80
C ALA A 48 -0.65 -3.46 7.75
N ALA A 49 -1.45 -2.90 8.68
CA ALA A 49 -0.98 -1.91 9.64
C ALA A 49 0.12 -2.51 10.55
N ALA A 50 -0.09 -3.72 11.06
CA ALA A 50 0.87 -4.42 11.90
C ALA A 50 2.19 -4.69 11.15
N SER A 51 2.14 -5.33 9.97
CA SER A 51 3.34 -5.66 9.20
C SER A 51 4.12 -4.42 8.77
N LEU A 52 3.44 -3.33 8.38
CA LEU A 52 4.12 -2.09 8.01
C LEU A 52 4.70 -1.37 9.23
N GLY A 53 4.04 -1.44 10.39
CA GLY A 53 4.58 -0.95 11.66
C GLY A 53 5.86 -1.70 12.06
N GLU A 54 5.85 -3.03 12.00
CA GLU A 54 7.03 -3.88 12.27
C GLU A 54 8.19 -3.58 11.32
N LEU A 55 7.90 -3.25 10.07
CA LEU A 55 8.91 -2.83 9.09
C LEU A 55 9.53 -1.46 9.40
N GLY A 56 8.98 -0.69 10.35
CA GLY A 56 9.50 0.60 10.81
C GLY A 56 8.89 1.82 10.13
N TYR A 57 7.73 1.68 9.47
CA TYR A 57 6.97 2.82 8.96
C TYR A 57 6.18 3.52 10.08
N ASN A 58 5.86 4.80 9.87
CA ASN A 58 4.89 5.49 10.72
C ASN A 58 3.49 5.17 10.20
N VAL A 59 2.72 4.36 10.94
CA VAL A 59 1.40 3.88 10.51
C VAL A 59 0.32 4.47 11.41
N GLU A 60 -0.69 5.09 10.79
CA GLU A 60 -1.91 5.54 11.45
C GLU A 60 -3.07 4.72 10.91
N ALA A 61 -3.73 3.95 11.78
CA ALA A 61 -4.87 3.11 11.42
C ALA A 61 -6.16 3.78 11.87
N PHE A 62 -7.07 4.01 10.92
CA PHE A 62 -8.36 4.63 11.14
C PHE A 62 -9.46 3.59 10.99
N CYS A 63 -10.30 3.45 12.00
CA CYS A 63 -11.53 2.70 11.90
C CYS A 63 -12.69 3.63 12.20
N TYR A 64 -13.72 3.58 11.37
CA TYR A 64 -15.00 4.20 11.65
C TYR A 64 -16.04 3.09 11.67
N GLN A 65 -16.48 2.71 12.87
CA GLN A 65 -17.63 1.83 13.03
C GLN A 65 -18.86 2.69 13.30
N ASP A 66 -19.76 2.72 12.32
CA ASP A 66 -21.04 3.44 12.42
C ASP A 66 -22.16 2.52 12.97
N SER A 67 -21.78 1.57 13.83
CA SER A 67 -22.70 0.62 14.46
C SER A 67 -22.89 1.04 15.92
N PRO A 68 -24.13 1.31 16.37
CA PRO A 68 -24.44 1.69 17.75
C PRO A 68 -23.97 0.68 18.80
#